data_AF-A0A1I5ZHP2-F1
#
_entry.id   AF-A0A1I5ZHP2-F1
#
_cell.length_a   1.000
_cell.length_b   1.000
_cell.length_c   1.000
_cell.angle_alpha   90.00
_cell.angle_beta   90.00
_cell.angle_gamma   90.00
#
_symmetry.space_group_name_H-M   'P 1'
#
loop_
_entity.id
_entity.type
_entity.pdbx_description
1 polymer ?
#
loop_
_entity_poly.entity_id
_entity_poly.type
_entity_poly.pdbx_seq_one_letter_code
_entity_poly.pdbx_strand_id
1 'polypeptide(L)'
;MLKCVFTKTAINFNNYVGTPYPYFILILVALFESFLAYKFLSKASSQKLFRQIVLTYLIANVVSFFSEYYLSIFLNGGHRTLVWIPWVKIIGQFQISLYLISFPIIFLFTVLSEFIIAFVFLKKKFKWTEILKTAFKTNLISTLLLIIIFNCILFNILKGQEESGIIDDIIEGVQFGH
;
A
#
# COMPACT_ATOMS: atom_id res chain seq x y z
N MET A 1 1.84 22.69 -13.68
CA MET A 1 1.28 22.89 -12.33
C MET A 1 0.35 21.71 -12.06
N LEU A 2 0.80 20.73 -11.27
CA LEU A 2 0.01 19.52 -10.96
C LEU A 2 -1.18 19.91 -10.07
N LYS A 3 -2.37 20.05 -10.66
CA LYS A 3 -3.63 20.11 -9.92
C LYS A 3 -4.01 18.67 -9.54
N CYS A 4 -3.49 18.17 -8.42
CA CYS A 4 -4.09 17.02 -7.75
C CYS A 4 -5.43 17.47 -7.17
N VAL A 5 -6.50 17.28 -7.94
CA VAL A 5 -7.87 17.48 -7.46
C VAL A 5 -8.23 16.24 -6.64
N PHE A 6 -8.42 16.41 -5.33
CA PHE A 6 -9.00 15.39 -4.47
C PHE A 6 -10.51 15.32 -4.74
N THR A 7 -10.90 14.62 -5.78
CA THR A 7 -12.30 14.34 -6.14
C THR A 7 -12.88 13.26 -5.23
N LYS A 8 -14.12 13.48 -4.79
CA LYS A 8 -14.90 12.61 -3.87
C LYS A 8 -15.44 11.33 -4.54
N THR A 9 -14.74 10.75 -5.49
CA THR A 9 -15.13 9.48 -6.10
C THR A 9 -14.54 8.34 -5.27
N ALA A 10 -15.35 7.78 -4.37
CA ALA A 10 -15.05 6.51 -3.73
C ALA A 10 -15.01 5.43 -4.81
N ILE A 11 -13.82 5.18 -5.38
CA ILE A 11 -13.65 3.99 -6.22
C ILE A 11 -14.02 2.78 -5.35
N ASN A 12 -14.85 1.89 -5.84
CA ASN A 12 -15.17 0.69 -5.07
C ASN A 12 -14.05 -0.33 -5.30
N PHE A 13 -13.05 -0.38 -4.41
CA PHE A 13 -11.93 -1.30 -4.56
C PHE A 13 -12.33 -2.78 -4.57
N ASN A 14 -13.54 -3.12 -4.09
CA ASN A 14 -14.09 -4.46 -4.26
C ASN A 14 -14.14 -4.89 -5.74
N ASN A 15 -14.31 -3.95 -6.68
CA ASN A 15 -14.30 -4.24 -8.11
C ASN A 15 -12.88 -4.48 -8.65
N TYR A 16 -11.85 -3.99 -7.95
CA TYR A 16 -10.44 -4.17 -8.31
C TYR A 16 -9.77 -5.35 -7.60
N VAL A 17 -10.28 -5.79 -6.44
CA VAL A 17 -9.81 -6.99 -5.73
C VAL A 17 -9.95 -8.27 -6.57
N GLY A 18 -10.89 -8.30 -7.52
CA GLY A 18 -11.03 -9.40 -8.49
C GLY A 18 -10.11 -9.29 -9.71
N THR A 19 -9.38 -8.19 -9.87
CA THR A 19 -8.50 -7.93 -11.02
C THR A 19 -7.03 -8.18 -10.67
N PRO A 20 -6.16 -8.52 -11.64
CA PRO A 20 -4.75 -8.76 -11.37
C PRO A 20 -3.94 -7.50 -11.05
N TYR A 21 -4.46 -6.30 -11.35
CA TYR A 21 -3.71 -5.05 -11.26
C TYR A 21 -3.21 -4.69 -9.86
N PRO A 22 -4.02 -4.75 -8.78
CA PRO A 22 -3.54 -4.45 -7.44
C PRO A 22 -2.44 -5.41 -6.99
N TYR A 23 -2.55 -6.70 -7.33
CA TYR A 23 -1.55 -7.71 -7.00
C TYR A 23 -0.22 -7.46 -7.73
N PHE A 24 -0.27 -7.03 -8.99
CA PHE A 24 0.93 -6.65 -9.73
C PHE A 24 1.64 -5.45 -9.10
N ILE A 25 0.89 -4.42 -8.69
CA ILE A 25 1.44 -3.25 -7.98
C ILE A 25 2.08 -3.69 -6.65
N LEU A 26 1.44 -4.58 -5.89
CA LEU A 26 2.01 -5.11 -4.63
C LEU A 26 3.33 -5.85 -4.87
N ILE A 27 3.42 -6.66 -5.92
CA ILE A 27 4.67 -7.35 -6.28
C ILE A 27 5.77 -6.33 -6.60
N LEU A 28 5.46 -5.29 -7.38
CA LEU A 28 6.43 -4.24 -7.70
C LEU A 28 6.89 -3.49 -6.45
N VAL A 29 5.98 -3.21 -5.51
CA VAL A 29 6.33 -2.55 -4.26
C VAL A 29 7.19 -3.44 -3.38
N ALA A 30 6.87 -4.73 -3.24
CA ALA A 30 7.67 -5.67 -2.46
C ALA A 30 9.10 -5.81 -3.04
N LEU A 31 9.24 -5.81 -4.38
CA LEU A 31 10.54 -5.78 -5.05
C LEU A 31 11.30 -4.47 -4.79
N PHE A 32 10.60 -3.34 -4.85
CA PHE A 32 11.16 -2.02 -4.60
C PHE A 32 11.63 -1.87 -3.13
N GLU A 33 10.83 -2.33 -2.17
CA GLU A 33 11.21 -2.35 -0.75
C GLU A 33 12.41 -3.24 -0.50
N SER A 34 12.46 -4.42 -1.13
CA SER A 34 13.61 -5.31 -1.06
C SER A 34 14.89 -4.65 -1.59
N PHE A 35 14.77 -3.87 -2.67
CA PHE A 35 15.86 -3.07 -3.21
C PHE A 35 16.28 -1.93 -2.27
N LEU A 36 15.33 -1.18 -1.72
CA LEU A 36 15.59 -0.11 -0.74
C LEU A 36 16.26 -0.66 0.51
N ALA A 37 15.79 -1.80 1.01
CA ALA A 37 16.36 -2.45 2.19
C ALA A 37 17.82 -2.84 1.96
N TYR A 38 18.13 -3.40 0.79
CA TYR A 38 19.50 -3.66 0.40
C TYR A 38 20.34 -2.37 0.38
N LYS A 39 19.83 -1.28 -0.19
CA LYS A 39 20.53 0.01 -0.23
C LYS A 39 20.77 0.62 1.15
N PHE A 40 19.85 0.46 2.10
CA PHE A 40 19.98 1.03 3.43
C PHE A 40 20.80 0.18 4.40
N LEU A 41 20.73 -1.16 4.30
CA LEU A 41 21.51 -2.06 5.15
C LEU A 41 22.92 -2.29 4.60
N SER A 42 23.09 -2.38 3.28
CA SER A 42 24.35 -2.79 2.70
C SER A 42 25.31 -1.62 2.50
N LYS A 43 26.48 -1.70 3.17
CA LYS A 43 27.66 -0.90 2.82
C LYS A 43 28.58 -1.61 1.81
N ALA A 44 28.35 -2.90 1.53
CA ALA A 44 29.28 -3.76 0.78
C ALA A 44 28.58 -4.59 -0.30
N SER A 45 29.16 -4.63 -1.50
CA SER A 45 28.56 -5.25 -2.69
C SER A 45 28.73 -6.78 -2.73
N SER A 46 28.27 -7.50 -1.71
CA SER A 46 28.26 -8.98 -1.75
C SER A 46 26.95 -9.49 -2.35
N GLN A 47 27.03 -10.22 -3.46
CA GLN A 47 25.87 -10.85 -4.10
C GLN A 47 25.11 -11.81 -3.16
N LYS A 48 25.84 -12.50 -2.27
CA LYS A 48 25.23 -13.39 -1.24
C LYS A 48 24.41 -12.58 -0.23
N LEU A 49 24.90 -11.41 0.17
CA LEU A 49 24.20 -10.51 1.08
C LEU A 49 22.97 -9.90 0.42
N PHE A 50 23.09 -9.48 -0.84
CA PHE A 50 21.97 -8.99 -1.65
C PHE A 50 20.83 -10.01 -1.68
N ARG A 51 21.11 -11.26 -2.08
CA ARG A 51 20.10 -12.32 -2.16
C ARG A 51 19.42 -12.57 -0.82
N GLN A 52 20.19 -12.56 0.28
CA GLN A 52 19.63 -12.79 1.61
C GLN A 52 18.70 -11.65 2.05
N ILE A 53 19.10 -10.38 1.84
CA ILE A 53 18.27 -9.23 2.20
C ILE A 53 17.00 -9.21 1.36
N VAL A 54 17.11 -9.40 0.05
CA VAL A 54 15.95 -9.44 -0.85
C VAL A 54 14.99 -10.56 -0.46
N LEU A 55 15.47 -11.78 -0.25
CA LEU A 55 14.61 -12.89 0.17
C LEU A 55 13.93 -12.61 1.51
N THR A 56 14.65 -12.00 2.46
CA THR A 56 14.09 -11.67 3.78
C THR A 56 12.95 -10.66 3.67
N TYR A 57 13.12 -9.60 2.88
CA TYR A 57 12.10 -8.56 2.71
C TYR A 57 10.91 -9.03 1.86
N LEU A 58 11.15 -9.90 0.88
CA LEU A 58 10.06 -10.58 0.16
C LEU A 58 9.23 -11.47 1.10
N ILE A 59 9.88 -12.29 1.94
CA ILE A 59 9.18 -13.09 2.94
C ILE A 59 8.40 -12.18 3.90
N ALA A 60 9.01 -11.09 4.34
CA ALA A 60 8.36 -10.14 5.23
C ALA A 60 7.08 -9.56 4.61
N ASN A 61 7.16 -9.08 3.37
CA ASN A 61 6.03 -8.60 2.60
C ASN A 61 4.91 -9.65 2.45
N VAL A 62 5.27 -10.90 2.14
CA VAL A 62 4.29 -11.99 2.02
C VAL A 62 3.59 -12.25 3.36
N VAL A 63 4.35 -12.29 4.46
CA VAL A 63 3.77 -12.50 5.80
C VAL A 63 2.88 -11.33 6.20
N SER A 64 3.29 -10.09 5.94
CA SER A 64 2.48 -8.88 6.19
C SER A 64 1.20 -8.89 5.36
N PHE A 65 1.27 -9.27 4.08
CA PHE A 65 0.10 -9.41 3.22
C PHE A 65 -0.91 -10.43 3.81
N PHE A 66 -0.45 -11.62 4.22
CA PHE A 66 -1.34 -12.63 4.79
C PHE A 66 -1.88 -12.21 6.15
N SER A 67 -1.05 -11.66 7.03
CA SER A 67 -1.49 -11.23 8.37
C SER A 67 -2.56 -10.15 8.28
N GLU A 68 -2.38 -9.17 7.40
CA GLU A 68 -3.35 -8.12 7.12
C GLU A 68 -4.62 -8.66 6.46
N TYR A 69 -4.49 -9.61 5.53
CA TYR A 69 -5.63 -10.27 4.91
C TYR A 69 -6.50 -10.99 5.95
N TYR A 70 -5.91 -11.79 6.83
CA TYR A 70 -6.64 -12.49 7.89
C TYR A 70 -7.21 -11.53 8.94
N LEU A 71 -6.45 -10.49 9.30
CA LEU A 71 -6.93 -9.46 10.23
C LEU A 71 -8.15 -8.71 9.65
N SER A 72 -8.11 -8.39 8.36
CA SER A 72 -9.22 -7.75 7.66
C SER A 72 -10.46 -8.65 7.61
N ILE A 73 -10.30 -9.96 7.38
CA ILE A 73 -11.41 -10.93 7.45
C ILE A 73 -12.06 -10.92 8.84
N PHE A 74 -11.23 -10.94 9.89
CA PHE A 74 -11.71 -11.00 11.28
C PHE A 74 -12.43 -9.71 11.70
N LEU A 75 -11.88 -8.54 11.32
CA LEU A 75 -12.42 -7.24 11.74
C LEU A 75 -13.57 -6.73 10.87
N ASN A 76 -13.60 -7.07 9.57
CA ASN A 76 -14.58 -6.55 8.61
C ASN A 76 -15.61 -7.60 8.15
N GLY A 77 -15.78 -8.71 8.89
CA GLY A 77 -16.78 -9.73 8.57
C GLY A 77 -16.60 -10.38 7.19
N GLY A 78 -15.36 -10.57 6.74
CA GLY A 78 -15.05 -11.18 5.44
C GLY A 78 -14.97 -10.21 4.25
N HIS A 79 -15.14 -8.90 4.44
CA HIS A 79 -14.80 -7.93 3.40
C HIS A 79 -13.29 -7.84 3.22
N ARG A 80 -12.83 -8.19 2.00
CA ARG A 80 -11.42 -8.22 1.59
C ARG A 80 -10.88 -6.79 1.38
N THR A 81 -10.76 -6.02 2.44
CA THR A 81 -10.05 -4.74 2.38
C THR A 81 -8.57 -5.04 2.49
N LEU A 82 -7.87 -4.97 1.36
CA LEU A 82 -6.43 -5.09 1.30
C LEU A 82 -5.84 -3.88 2.02
N VAL A 83 -5.24 -4.10 3.19
CA VAL A 83 -4.86 -3.04 4.15
C VAL A 83 -3.77 -2.10 3.61
N TRP A 84 -3.05 -2.51 2.57
CA TRP A 84 -2.16 -1.66 1.75
C TRP A 84 -2.91 -0.55 0.99
N ILE A 85 -4.23 -0.65 0.91
CA ILE A 85 -5.10 0.24 0.18
C ILE A 85 -6.32 0.62 1.05
N PRO A 86 -6.09 1.31 2.19
CA PRO A 86 -7.20 1.83 2.99
C PRO A 86 -7.89 3.00 2.28
N TRP A 87 -7.26 3.57 1.24
CA TRP A 87 -7.65 4.85 0.64
C TRP A 87 -9.04 4.89 0.00
N VAL A 88 -9.61 3.73 -0.33
CA VAL A 88 -10.56 3.69 -1.44
C VAL A 88 -12.00 3.42 -1.00
N LYS A 89 -12.21 2.70 0.11
CA LYS A 89 -13.54 2.55 0.71
C LYS A 89 -13.89 3.66 1.71
N ILE A 90 -12.91 4.46 2.14
CA ILE A 90 -13.06 5.39 3.27
C ILE A 90 -13.66 6.74 2.85
N ILE A 91 -13.53 7.14 1.59
CA ILE A 91 -14.02 8.45 1.11
C ILE A 91 -15.56 8.50 1.01
N GLY A 92 -16.25 7.35 1.06
CA GLY A 92 -17.71 7.28 0.93
C GLY A 92 -18.51 7.29 2.23
N GLN A 93 -18.00 6.71 3.33
CA GLN A 93 -18.84 6.40 4.51
C GLN A 93 -18.13 6.45 5.88
N PHE A 94 -16.81 6.63 5.97
CA PHE A 94 -16.09 6.68 7.25
C PHE A 94 -15.55 8.08 7.55
N GLN A 95 -15.68 8.51 8.80
CA GLN A 95 -15.17 9.79 9.28
C GLN A 95 -13.66 9.90 9.05
N ILE A 96 -13.19 10.98 8.42
CA ILE A 96 -11.77 11.30 8.19
C ILE A 96 -10.93 11.17 9.48
N SER A 97 -11.53 11.39 10.65
CA SER A 97 -10.93 11.21 11.97
C SER A 97 -10.46 9.78 12.25
N LEU A 98 -11.26 8.75 11.91
CA LEU A 98 -10.90 7.34 12.09
C LEU A 98 -9.73 6.95 11.19
N TYR A 99 -9.68 7.50 9.98
CA TYR A 99 -8.58 7.28 9.04
C TYR A 99 -7.24 7.84 9.54
N LEU A 100 -7.25 9.09 10.04
CA LEU A 100 -6.06 9.74 10.57
C LEU A 100 -5.46 8.98 11.77
N ILE A 101 -6.30 8.25 12.52
CA ILE A 101 -5.88 7.42 13.64
C ILE A 101 -5.46 6.02 13.19
N SER A 102 -6.17 5.39 12.25
CA SER A 102 -5.90 4.01 11.82
C SER A 102 -4.63 3.91 10.97
N PHE A 103 -4.32 4.93 10.16
CA PHE A 103 -3.18 4.89 9.25
C PHE A 103 -1.82 4.76 9.98
N PRO A 104 -1.50 5.60 10.99
CA PRO A 104 -0.27 5.44 11.77
C PRO A 104 -0.16 4.08 12.47
N ILE A 105 -1.28 3.54 12.93
CA ILE A 105 -1.32 2.24 13.62
C ILE A 105 -0.98 1.11 12.64
N ILE A 106 -1.64 1.09 11.48
CA ILE A 106 -1.38 0.11 10.42
C ILE A 106 0.08 0.20 9.96
N PHE A 107 0.55 1.42 9.68
CA PHE A 107 1.95 1.65 9.29
C PHE A 107 2.93 1.11 10.33
N LEU A 108 2.65 1.33 11.62
CA LEU A 108 3.48 0.80 12.70
C LEU A 108 3.48 -0.73 12.72
N PHE A 109 2.32 -1.37 12.51
CA PHE A 109 2.23 -2.83 12.42
C PHE A 109 3.02 -3.40 11.23
N THR A 110 2.97 -2.75 10.06
CA THR A 110 3.75 -3.17 8.90
C THR A 110 5.25 -3.03 9.16
N VAL A 111 5.70 -1.90 9.74
CA VAL A 111 7.10 -1.71 10.14
C VAL A 111 7.55 -2.74 11.17
N LEU A 112 6.70 -3.04 12.17
CA LEU A 112 7.02 -4.01 13.22
C LEU A 112 7.11 -5.44 12.70
N SER A 113 6.17 -5.85 11.85
CA SER A 113 6.18 -7.19 11.24
C SER A 113 7.41 -7.39 10.35
N GLU A 114 7.75 -6.41 9.52
CA GLU A 114 8.99 -6.43 8.74
C GLU A 114 10.23 -6.46 9.63
N PHE A 115 10.27 -5.63 10.66
CA PHE A 115 11.38 -5.61 11.61
C PHE A 115 11.58 -6.96 12.27
N ILE A 116 10.52 -7.61 12.77
CA ILE A 116 10.60 -8.90 13.46
C ILE A 116 11.17 -9.96 12.50
N ILE A 117 10.63 -10.05 11.30
CA ILE A 117 11.06 -11.04 10.30
C ILE A 117 12.51 -10.77 9.89
N ALA A 118 12.83 -9.51 9.55
CA ALA A 118 14.18 -9.12 9.17
C ALA A 118 15.18 -9.37 10.32
N PHE A 119 14.79 -9.08 11.56
CA PHE A 119 15.62 -9.34 12.73
C PHE A 119 15.91 -10.83 12.89
N VAL A 120 14.92 -11.72 12.74
CA VAL A 120 15.15 -13.17 12.83
C VAL A 120 16.21 -13.65 11.84
N PHE A 121 16.18 -13.17 10.59
CA PHE A 121 17.08 -13.63 9.53
C PHE A 121 18.42 -12.87 9.46
N LEU A 122 18.46 -11.61 9.93
CA LEU A 122 19.58 -10.70 9.71
C LEU A 122 20.31 -10.28 11.00
N LYS A 123 19.82 -10.64 12.20
CA LYS A 123 20.44 -10.28 13.50
C LYS A 123 21.91 -10.68 13.65
N LYS A 124 22.37 -11.70 12.92
CA LYS A 124 23.78 -12.13 12.96
C LYS A 124 24.71 -11.19 12.20
N LYS A 125 24.18 -10.32 11.33
CA LYS A 125 24.94 -9.47 10.41
C LYS A 125 24.75 -7.97 10.65
N PHE A 126 23.60 -7.56 11.15
CA PHE A 126 23.25 -6.15 11.34
C PHE A 126 22.75 -5.88 12.75
N LYS A 127 22.96 -4.65 13.21
CA LYS A 127 22.43 -4.22 14.51
C LYS A 127 20.92 -4.06 14.42
N TRP A 128 20.21 -4.35 15.51
CA TRP A 128 18.75 -4.21 15.56
C TRP A 128 18.28 -2.79 15.17
N THR A 129 19.05 -1.75 15.55
CA THR A 129 18.75 -0.36 15.19
C THR A 129 18.86 -0.08 13.70
N GLU A 130 19.78 -0.75 12.99
CA GLU A 130 19.96 -0.61 11.54
C GLU A 130 18.79 -1.28 10.80
N ILE A 131 18.36 -2.46 11.28
CA ILE A 131 17.21 -3.19 10.74
C ILE A 131 15.92 -2.38 10.95
N LEU A 132 15.69 -1.87 12.17
CA LEU A 132 14.49 -1.07 12.48
C LEU A 132 14.45 0.22 11.65
N LYS A 133 15.57 0.96 11.57
CA LYS A 133 15.66 2.17 10.74
C LYS A 133 15.43 1.85 9.26
N THR A 134 15.89 0.70 8.79
CA THR A 134 15.69 0.28 7.40
C THR A 134 14.22 -0.03 7.14
N ALA A 135 13.59 -0.87 7.97
CA ALA A 135 12.17 -1.20 7.87
C ALA A 135 11.29 0.06 7.89
N PHE A 136 11.58 1.01 8.78
CA PHE A 136 10.85 2.29 8.83
C PHE A 136 11.02 3.10 7.54
N LYS A 137 12.25 3.23 7.02
CA LYS A 137 12.53 4.00 5.80
C LYS A 137 11.94 3.34 4.56
N THR A 138 12.03 2.01 4.43
CA THR A 138 11.47 1.27 3.30
C THR A 138 9.97 1.48 3.25
N ASN A 139 9.27 1.23 4.35
CA ASN A 139 7.82 1.42 4.47
C ASN A 139 7.40 2.87 4.19
N LEU A 140 8.11 3.84 4.76
CA LEU A 140 7.76 5.25 4.55
C LEU A 140 7.85 5.63 3.07
N ILE A 141 8.94 5.25 2.41
CA ILE A 141 9.17 5.58 1.00
C ILE A 141 8.20 4.82 0.10
N SER A 142 7.98 3.53 0.32
CA SER A 142 7.04 2.73 -0.46
C SER A 142 5.60 3.21 -0.29
N THR A 143 5.21 3.59 0.93
CA THR A 143 3.88 4.15 1.21
C THR A 143 3.67 5.49 0.50
N LEU A 144 4.66 6.40 0.56
CA LEU A 144 4.60 7.67 -0.18
C LEU A 144 4.52 7.44 -1.69
N LEU A 145 5.30 6.49 -2.21
CA LEU A 145 5.26 6.11 -3.63
C LEU A 145 3.88 5.57 -4.02
N LEU A 146 3.29 4.69 -3.21
CA LEU A 146 1.95 4.15 -3.43
C LEU A 146 0.90 5.25 -3.42
N ILE A 147 0.96 6.18 -2.48
CA ILE A 147 0.06 7.34 -2.44
C ILE A 147 0.16 8.12 -3.74
N ILE A 148 1.36 8.40 -4.24
CA ILE A 148 1.56 9.12 -5.51
C ILE A 148 0.99 8.32 -6.69
N ILE A 149 1.33 7.03 -6.81
CA ILE A 149 0.87 6.15 -7.89
C ILE A 149 -0.66 6.09 -7.91
N PHE A 150 -1.29 5.85 -6.75
CA PHE A 150 -2.75 5.77 -6.68
C PHE A 150 -3.41 7.12 -7.01
N ASN A 151 -2.87 8.25 -6.56
CA ASN A 151 -3.39 9.56 -6.92
C ASN A 151 -3.22 9.84 -8.43
N CYS A 152 -2.10 9.48 -9.03
CA CYS A 152 -1.88 9.65 -10.48
C CYS A 152 -2.79 8.76 -11.32
N ILE A 153 -2.97 7.48 -10.93
CA ILE A 153 -3.88 6.55 -11.60
C ILE A 153 -5.33 7.04 -11.46
N LEU A 154 -5.74 7.42 -10.24
CA LEU A 154 -7.07 7.96 -9.97
C LEU A 154 -7.35 9.20 -10.82
N PHE A 155 -6.40 10.14 -10.87
CA PHE A 155 -6.53 11.35 -11.68
C PHE A 155 -6.69 11.04 -13.18
N ASN A 156 -5.90 10.11 -13.72
CA ASN A 156 -6.00 9.73 -15.13
C ASN A 156 -7.29 8.98 -15.45
N ILE A 157 -7.78 8.13 -14.54
CA ILE A 157 -9.06 7.44 -14.70
C ILE A 157 -10.19 8.46 -14.73
N LEU A 158 -10.21 9.40 -13.79
CA LEU A 158 -11.27 10.41 -13.71
C LEU A 158 -11.26 11.34 -14.91
N LYS A 159 -10.07 11.77 -15.34
CA LYS A 159 -9.92 12.57 -16.55
C LYS A 159 -10.38 11.81 -17.80
N GLY A 160 -10.05 10.52 -17.91
CA GLY A 160 -10.52 9.68 -19.01
C GLY A 160 -12.03 9.46 -19.00
N GLN A 161 -12.66 9.42 -17.82
CA GLN A 161 -14.12 9.34 -17.71
C GLN A 161 -14.81 10.66 -18.08
N GLU A 162 -14.23 11.80 -17.70
CA GLU A 162 -14.67 13.14 -18.09
C GLU A 162 -14.59 13.33 -19.62
N GLU A 163 -13.50 12.89 -20.25
CA GLU A 163 -13.32 12.94 -21.71
C GLU A 163 -14.23 11.96 -22.47
N SER A 164 -14.71 10.89 -21.82
CA SER A 164 -15.62 9.90 -22.43
C SER A 164 -17.11 10.27 -22.35
N GLY A 165 -17.48 11.39 -21.72
CA GLY A 165 -18.88 11.82 -21.55
C GLY A 165 -19.69 11.03 -20.51
N ILE A 166 -19.12 9.97 -19.92
CA ILE A 166 -19.81 9.10 -18.94
C ILE A 166 -20.18 9.85 -17.66
N ILE A 167 -19.48 10.95 -17.32
CA ILE A 167 -19.80 11.75 -16.14
C ILE A 167 -21.11 12.53 -16.31
N ASP A 168 -21.43 12.97 -17.52
CA ASP A 168 -22.67 13.72 -17.79
C ASP A 168 -23.92 12.83 -17.66
N ASP A 169 -23.84 11.57 -18.12
CA ASP A 169 -24.93 10.59 -17.97
C ASP A 169 -25.24 10.23 -16.50
N ILE A 170 -24.23 10.26 -15.61
CA ILE A 170 -24.43 10.00 -14.18
C ILE A 170 -25.07 11.21 -13.47
N ILE A 171 -24.79 12.44 -13.94
CA ILE A 171 -25.38 13.66 -13.37
C ILE A 171 -26.83 13.82 -13.82
N GLU A 172 -27.16 13.52 -15.08
CA GLU A 172 -28.55 13.55 -15.57
C GLU A 172 -29.40 12.43 -14.94
N GLY A 173 -28.86 11.22 -14.74
CA GLY A 173 -29.57 10.11 -14.11
C GLY A 173 -29.96 10.34 -12.63
N VAL A 174 -29.30 11.28 -11.94
CA VAL A 174 -29.63 11.65 -10.54
C VAL A 174 -30.68 12.77 -10.48
N GLN A 175 -30.84 13.58 -11.54
CA GLN A 175 -31.86 14.64 -11.57
C GLN A 175 -33.26 14.16 -11.98
N PHE A 176 -33.41 12.99 -12.59
CA PHE A 176 -34.71 12.42 -12.99
C PHE A 176 -35.26 11.33 -12.06
N GLY A 177 -34.64 11.14 -10.89
CA GLY A 177 -35.06 10.18 -9.87
C GLY A 177 -35.71 10.82 -8.64
N HIS A 178 -36.72 11.66 -8.82
CA HIS A 178 -37.64 12.08 -7.76
C HIS A 178 -39.07 12.22 -8.29
#